data_AF-A0A937T054-F1
#
_entry.id   AF-A0A937T054-F1
#
_cell.length_a   1.000
_cell.length_b   1.000
_cell.length_c   1.000
_cell.angle_alpha   90.00
_cell.angle_beta   90.00
_cell.angle_gamma   90.00
#
_symmetry.space_group_name_H-M   'P 1'
#
loop_
_entity.id
_entity.type
_entity.pdbx_description
1 polymer ?
#
loop_
_entity_poly.entity_id
_entity_poly.type
_entity_poly.pdbx_seq_one_letter_code
_entity_poly.pdbx_strand_id
1 'polypeptide(L)'
;MKIIILVAMILSLMLPSVCLAQDLKFEKAYSLYYKGEKQEAITMMEEYAETNPGPEVFYFLGYAYYELEQFKKSAQYFNDAFSRKPFYSPMAKDEEGEGKKRDLELIEDRP
;
A
#
# COMPACT_ATOMS: atom_id res chain seq x y z
N MET A 1 32.27 29.51 3.86
CA MET A 1 32.39 28.33 4.76
C MET A 1 31.36 28.36 5.89
N LYS A 2 31.24 29.42 6.71
CA LYS A 2 30.24 29.52 7.80
C LYS A 2 28.77 29.38 7.35
N ILE A 3 28.40 29.99 6.22
CA ILE A 3 27.04 29.91 5.65
C ILE A 3 26.70 28.49 5.16
N ILE A 4 27.66 27.80 4.55
CA ILE A 4 27.47 26.42 4.07
C ILE A 4 27.26 25.47 5.26
N ILE A 5 28.01 25.67 6.36
CA ILE A 5 27.85 24.92 7.60
C ILE A 5 26.46 25.18 8.23
N LEU A 6 26.00 26.43 8.24
CA LEU A 6 24.67 26.79 8.75
C LEU A 6 23.54 26.17 7.92
N VAL A 7 23.65 26.19 6.59
CA VAL A 7 22.66 25.58 5.70
C VAL A 7 22.64 24.07 5.85
N ALA A 8 23.81 23.42 6.00
CA ALA A 8 23.91 21.98 6.23
C ALA A 8 23.31 21.56 7.60
N MET A 9 23.50 22.35 8.66
CA MET A 9 22.88 22.10 9.96
C MET A 9 21.35 22.23 9.90
N ILE A 10 20.83 23.26 9.24
CA ILE A 10 19.38 23.46 9.07
C ILE A 10 18.76 22.32 8.25
N LEU A 11 19.44 21.87 7.19
CA LEU A 11 18.98 20.74 6.38
C LEU A 11 18.96 19.42 7.19
N SER A 12 19.94 19.22 8.09
CA SER A 12 19.99 18.04 8.97
C SER A 12 18.86 18.00 10.01
N LEU A 13 18.36 19.17 10.45
CA LEU A 13 17.23 19.26 11.38
C LEU A 13 15.86 19.04 10.72
N MET A 14 15.76 19.20 9.39
CA MET A 14 14.49 19.07 8.66
C MET A 14 14.16 17.63 8.27
N LEU A 15 15.16 16.75 8.18
CA LEU A 15 14.99 15.33 7.82
C LEU A 15 14.13 14.52 8.81
N PRO A 16 14.28 14.63 10.15
CA PRO A 16 13.48 13.81 11.08
C PRO A 16 12.00 14.23 11.17
N SER A 17 11.68 15.51 10.94
CA SER A 17 10.29 16.00 11.01
C SER A 17 9.40 15.43 9.90
N VAL A 18 9.99 15.04 8.76
CA VAL A 18 9.25 14.49 7.63
C VAL A 18 8.78 13.05 7.91
N CYS A 19 9.55 12.23 8.64
CA CYS A 19 9.12 10.88 9.00
C CYS A 19 7.89 10.89 9.93
N LEU A 20 7.86 11.72 10.97
CA LEU A 20 6.73 11.74 11.91
C LEU A 20 5.43 12.24 11.29
N ALA A 21 5.51 13.16 10.31
CA ALA A 21 4.33 13.67 9.63
C ALA A 21 3.70 12.63 8.67
N GLN A 22 4.48 11.66 8.20
CA GLN A 22 4.01 10.64 7.25
C GLN A 22 3.16 9.58 7.96
N ASP A 23 3.59 9.08 9.12
CA ASP A 23 2.80 8.09 9.89
C ASP A 23 1.41 8.63 10.27
N LEU A 24 1.30 9.95 10.51
CA LEU A 24 0.03 10.59 10.83
C LEU A 24 -1.02 10.44 9.71
N LYS A 25 -0.60 10.53 8.44
CA LYS A 25 -1.53 10.38 7.30
C LYS A 25 -2.05 8.94 7.20
N PHE A 26 -1.18 7.97 7.45
CA PHE A 26 -1.53 6.55 7.45
C PHE A 26 -2.57 6.24 8.54
N GLU A 27 -2.30 6.62 9.79
CA GLU A 27 -3.24 6.43 10.91
C GLU A 27 -4.58 7.14 10.70
N LYS A 28 -4.54 8.36 10.14
CA LYS A 28 -5.76 9.11 9.83
C LYS A 28 -6.62 8.40 8.78
N ALA A 29 -6.01 7.83 7.74
CA ALA A 29 -6.72 7.08 6.71
C ALA A 29 -7.42 5.84 7.32
N TYR A 30 -6.76 5.09 8.21
CA TYR A 30 -7.41 4.00 8.94
C TYR A 30 -8.58 4.50 9.81
N SER A 31 -8.40 5.62 10.50
CA SER A 31 -9.48 6.20 11.32
C SER A 31 -10.72 6.55 10.48
N LEU A 32 -10.54 7.19 9.33
CA LEU A 32 -11.63 7.50 8.40
C LEU A 32 -12.30 6.23 7.88
N TYR A 33 -11.50 5.22 7.56
CA TYR A 33 -12.01 3.93 7.09
C TYR A 33 -12.96 3.27 8.10
N TYR A 34 -12.56 3.19 9.36
CA TYR A 34 -13.37 2.59 10.42
C TYR A 34 -14.58 3.45 10.84
N LYS A 35 -14.58 4.74 10.51
CA LYS A 35 -15.75 5.61 10.64
C LYS A 35 -16.78 5.43 9.52
N GLY A 36 -16.45 4.66 8.50
CA GLY A 36 -17.30 4.45 7.32
C GLY A 36 -17.04 5.43 6.19
N GLU A 37 -16.11 6.37 6.36
CA GLU A 37 -15.69 7.36 5.35
C GLU A 37 -14.69 6.72 4.36
N LYS A 38 -15.05 5.54 3.83
CA LYS A 38 -14.18 4.66 3.03
C LYS A 38 -13.57 5.38 1.83
N GLN A 39 -14.34 6.21 1.13
CA GLN A 39 -13.86 6.91 -0.06
C GLN A 39 -12.79 7.95 0.26
N GLU A 40 -12.96 8.72 1.35
CA GLU A 40 -11.96 9.70 1.79
C GLU A 40 -10.69 9.01 2.29
N ALA A 41 -10.86 7.91 3.04
CA ALA A 41 -9.75 7.08 3.49
C ALA A 41 -8.91 6.55 2.33
N ILE A 42 -9.58 6.09 1.26
CA ILE A 42 -8.92 5.64 0.04
C ILE A 42 -8.13 6.77 -0.62
N THR A 43 -8.76 7.93 -0.87
CA THR A 43 -8.07 9.08 -1.50
C THR A 43 -6.83 9.47 -0.70
N MET A 44 -6.96 9.55 0.63
CA MET A 44 -5.83 9.89 1.50
C MET A 44 -4.71 8.84 1.45
N MET A 45 -5.06 7.56 1.36
CA MET A 45 -4.08 6.49 1.25
C MET A 45 -3.44 6.42 -0.14
N GLU A 46 -4.16 6.75 -1.22
CA GLU A 46 -3.59 6.87 -2.57
C GLU A 46 -2.55 7.99 -2.63
N GLU A 47 -2.84 9.18 -2.07
CA GLU A 47 -1.86 10.25 -1.93
C GLU A 47 -0.66 9.84 -1.08
N TYR A 48 -0.90 9.07 -0.01
CA TYR A 48 0.18 8.56 0.84
C TYR A 48 1.09 7.59 0.07
N ALA A 49 0.51 6.73 -0.77
CA ALA A 49 1.22 5.75 -1.58
C ALA A 49 2.21 6.38 -2.59
N GLU A 50 1.95 7.60 -3.06
CA GLU A 50 2.87 8.31 -3.97
C GLU A 50 4.24 8.56 -3.36
N THR A 51 4.27 8.79 -2.04
CA THR A 51 5.52 9.05 -1.29
C THR A 51 6.01 7.81 -0.53
N ASN A 52 5.09 6.92 -0.15
CA ASN A 52 5.36 5.73 0.66
C ASN A 52 4.72 4.48 0.04
N PRO A 53 5.27 3.95 -1.07
CA PRO A 53 4.72 2.77 -1.76
C PRO A 53 5.08 1.47 -1.03
N GLY A 54 4.52 1.27 0.16
CA GLY A 54 4.72 0.09 1.00
C GLY A 54 3.66 -1.00 0.76
N PRO A 55 4.00 -2.28 0.99
CA PRO A 55 3.02 -3.38 0.89
C PRO A 55 1.82 -3.22 1.83
N GLU A 56 2.01 -2.62 3.00
CA GLU A 56 0.95 -2.28 3.97
C GLU A 56 -0.08 -1.31 3.35
N VAL A 57 0.41 -0.32 2.60
CA VAL A 57 -0.39 0.72 1.94
C VAL A 57 -1.20 0.13 0.81
N PHE A 58 -0.56 -0.68 -0.03
CA PHE A 58 -1.25 -1.37 -1.12
C PHE A 58 -2.25 -2.40 -0.59
N TYR A 59 -1.95 -3.10 0.50
CA TYR A 59 -2.89 -4.02 1.13
C TYR A 59 -4.14 -3.28 1.63
N PHE A 60 -3.96 -2.14 2.29
CA PHE A 60 -5.09 -1.29 2.71
C PHE A 60 -5.95 -0.87 1.53
N LEU A 61 -5.34 -0.36 0.45
CA LEU A 61 -6.07 0.05 -0.74
C LEU A 61 -6.82 -1.13 -1.38
N GLY A 62 -6.17 -2.30 -1.48
CA GLY A 62 -6.79 -3.53 -1.94
C GLY A 62 -8.03 -3.90 -1.13
N TYR A 63 -7.92 -3.86 0.20
CA TYR A 63 -9.02 -4.15 1.11
C TYR A 63 -10.14 -3.12 1.03
N ALA A 64 -9.79 -1.83 1.01
CA ALA A 64 -10.78 -0.77 0.94
C ALA A 64 -11.57 -0.79 -0.37
N TYR A 65 -10.92 -1.08 -1.51
CA TYR A 65 -11.60 -1.25 -2.78
C TYR A 65 -12.42 -2.54 -2.86
N TYR A 66 -12.02 -3.61 -2.19
CA TYR A 66 -12.82 -4.83 -2.06
C TYR A 66 -14.15 -4.53 -1.36
N GLU A 67 -14.08 -3.77 -0.26
CA GLU A 67 -15.20 -3.34 0.56
C GLU A 67 -16.13 -2.31 -0.10
N LEU A 68 -15.72 -1.78 -1.27
CA LEU A 68 -16.54 -0.97 -2.16
C LEU A 68 -16.97 -1.75 -3.43
N GLU A 69 -16.77 -3.06 -3.45
CA GLU A 69 -17.08 -3.96 -4.56
C GLU A 69 -16.33 -3.63 -5.87
N GLN A 70 -15.25 -2.86 -5.79
CA GLN A 70 -14.39 -2.52 -6.93
C GLN A 70 -13.31 -3.59 -7.12
N PHE A 71 -13.75 -4.82 -7.39
CA PHE A 71 -12.90 -6.02 -7.36
C PHE A 71 -11.69 -5.95 -8.29
N LYS A 72 -11.82 -5.33 -9.46
CA LYS A 72 -10.69 -5.17 -10.40
C LYS A 72 -9.57 -4.33 -9.80
N LYS A 73 -9.90 -3.19 -9.17
CA LYS A 73 -8.92 -2.28 -8.56
C LYS A 73 -8.35 -2.87 -7.28
N SER A 74 -9.21 -3.56 -6.51
CA SER A 74 -8.80 -4.33 -5.35
C SER A 74 -7.74 -5.38 -5.68
N ALA A 75 -7.98 -6.20 -6.71
CA ALA A 75 -7.05 -7.24 -7.13
C ALA A 75 -5.69 -6.67 -7.58
N GLN A 76 -5.69 -5.53 -8.28
CA GLN A 76 -4.46 -4.84 -8.67
C GLN A 76 -3.62 -4.48 -7.44
N TYR A 77 -4.20 -3.80 -6.45
CA TYR A 77 -3.47 -3.40 -5.25
C TYR A 77 -3.04 -4.58 -4.36
N PHE A 78 -3.86 -5.62 -4.27
CA PHE A 78 -3.44 -6.84 -3.57
C PHE A 78 -2.24 -7.51 -4.24
N ASN A 79 -2.24 -7.61 -5.57
CA ASN A 79 -1.10 -8.14 -6.31
C ASN A 79 0.17 -7.30 -6.07
N ASP A 80 0.05 -5.97 -6.02
CA ASP A 80 1.18 -5.09 -5.71
C ASP A 80 1.72 -5.31 -4.28
N ALA A 81 0.83 -5.52 -3.30
CA ALA A 81 1.21 -5.84 -1.93
C ALA A 81 1.95 -7.19 -1.84
N PHE A 82 1.38 -8.22 -2.47
CA PHE A 82 1.90 -9.60 -2.41
C PHE A 82 3.25 -9.73 -3.12
N SER A 83 3.42 -9.04 -4.24
CA SER A 83 4.68 -9.03 -5.01
C SER A 83 5.85 -8.44 -4.22
N ARG A 84 5.58 -7.54 -3.27
CA ARG A 84 6.60 -6.88 -2.44
C ARG A 84 6.93 -7.67 -1.17
N LYS A 85 5.91 -8.22 -0.52
CA LYS A 85 6.06 -9.02 0.70
C LYS A 85 5.15 -10.24 0.61
N PRO A 86 5.74 -11.45 0.40
CA PRO A 86 4.99 -12.69 0.37
C PRO A 86 4.15 -12.96 1.62
N PHE A 87 4.48 -12.36 2.78
CA PHE A 87 3.68 -12.42 4.00
C PHE A 87 2.21 -11.99 3.80
N TYR A 88 1.97 -11.02 2.92
CA TYR A 88 0.60 -10.59 2.61
C TYR A 88 -0.11 -11.54 1.65
N SER A 89 0.64 -12.37 0.91
CA SER A 89 0.05 -13.33 -0.02
C SER A 89 -0.75 -14.38 0.76
N PRO A 90 -2.01 -14.65 0.39
CA PRO A 90 -2.76 -15.75 0.97
C PRO A 90 -2.15 -17.12 0.67
N MET A 91 -1.17 -17.22 -0.25
CA MET A 91 -0.52 -18.46 -0.67
C MET A 91 0.86 -18.70 -0.02
N ALA A 92 1.20 -18.02 1.08
CA ALA A 92 2.57 -17.89 1.60
C ALA A 92 3.27 -19.13 2.19
N LYS A 93 2.94 -20.38 1.82
CA LYS A 93 3.64 -21.55 2.40
C LYS A 93 4.18 -22.65 1.50
N ASP A 94 3.76 -22.83 0.25
CA ASP A 94 3.99 -24.15 -0.38
C ASP A 94 4.81 -24.13 -1.69
N GLU A 95 5.33 -23.00 -2.16
CA GLU A 95 6.00 -22.91 -3.47
C GLU A 95 7.53 -22.74 -3.40
N GLU A 96 8.20 -23.53 -2.55
CA GLU A 96 9.60 -23.92 -2.83
C GLU A 96 9.69 -25.05 -3.88
N GLY A 97 8.56 -25.48 -4.46
CA GLY A 97 8.52 -26.53 -5.47
C GLY A 97 7.59 -26.22 -6.63
N GLU A 98 8.20 -25.90 -7.76
CA GLU A 98 7.69 -26.12 -9.12
C GLU A 98 6.48 -25.29 -9.59
N GLY A 99 6.80 -24.32 -10.45
CA GLY A 99 5.83 -23.60 -11.24
C GLY A 99 4.93 -24.53 -12.06
N LYS A 100 3.64 -24.18 -12.12
CA LYS A 100 2.76 -24.69 -13.18
C LYS A 100 1.56 -23.79 -13.35
N LYS A 101 1.66 -22.90 -14.34
CA LYS A 101 0.63 -22.48 -15.32
C LYS A 101 -0.79 -23.07 -15.12
N ARG A 102 -1.44 -22.73 -14.02
CA ARG A 102 -2.79 -23.12 -13.63
C ARG A 102 -3.25 -21.88 -12.87
N ASP A 103 -4.05 -20.97 -13.40
CA ASP A 103 -5.51 -21.12 -13.44
C ASP A 103 -6.20 -20.04 -14.31
N LEU A 104 -5.52 -19.44 -15.30
CA LEU A 104 -6.20 -18.51 -16.23
C LEU A 104 -7.03 -19.20 -17.32
N GLU A 105 -6.96 -20.53 -17.44
CA GLU A 105 -7.73 -21.31 -18.43
C GLU A 105 -9.13 -21.72 -17.95
N LEU A 106 -9.54 -21.41 -16.72
CA LEU A 106 -10.78 -21.94 -16.13
C LEU A 106 -11.97 -20.95 -16.10
N ILE A 107 -11.86 -19.78 -16.72
CA ILE A 107 -12.95 -18.78 -16.73
C ILE A 107 -13.74 -18.79 -18.05
N GLU A 108 -13.20 -19.36 -19.14
CA GLU A 108 -13.84 -19.24 -20.47
C GLU A 108 -14.90 -20.30 -20.81
N ASP A 109 -15.12 -21.32 -19.96
CA ASP A 109 -16.06 -22.38 -20.31
C ASP A 109 -16.94 -22.82 -19.14
N ARG A 110 -17.91 -21.98 -18.78
CA ARG A 110 -19.10 -22.45 -18.07
C ARG A 110 -20.35 -22.07 -18.88
N PRO A 111 -21.21 -23.04 -19.26
CA PRO A 111 -22.42 -22.80 -20.04
C PRO A 111 -23.45 -21.94 -19.32
#